data_AF-F3KDZ2-F1
#
_entry.id   AF-F3KDZ2-F1
#
_cell.length_a   1.000
_cell.length_b   1.000
_cell.length_c   1.000
_cell.angle_alpha   90.00
_cell.angle_beta   90.00
_cell.angle_gamma   90.00
#
_symmetry.space_group_name_H-M   'P 1'
#
loop_
_entity.id
_entity.type
_entity.pdbx_description
1 polymer ?
#
loop_
_entity_poly.entity_id
_entity_poly.type
_entity_poly.pdbx_seq_one_letter_code
_entity_poly.pdbx_strand_id
1 'polypeptide(L)' 'MIAVGDSHNDISMLEQADNGILFNSPDAVKATYPQFPTADSFAELKTKILAFS' A
#
# COMPACT_ATOMS: atom_id res chain seq x y z
N MET A 1 -10.76 -2.40 -7.46
CA MET A 1 -10.16 -1.06 -7.38
C MET A 1 -8.89 -1.14 -6.54
N ILE A 2 -7.80 -0.51 -6.99
CA ILE A 2 -6.51 -0.51 -6.29
C ILE A 2 -6.24 0.90 -5.76
N ALA A 3 -5.88 1.01 -4.48
CA ALA A 3 -5.45 2.26 -3.87
C ALA A 3 -4.00 2.16 -3.38
N VAL A 4 -3.28 3.27 -3.46
CA VAL A 4 -1.87 3.38 -3.06
C VAL A 4 -1.72 4.63 -2.21
N GLY A 5 -1.09 4.50 -1.06
CA GLY A 5 -0.83 5.61 -0.12
C GLY A 5 0.51 5.41 0.57
N ASP A 6 0.96 6.41 1.30
CA ASP A 6 2.28 6.41 1.95
C ASP A 6 2.22 6.65 3.46
N SER A 7 1.08 7.10 3.99
CA SER A 7 0.98 7.70 5.32
C SER A 7 -0.34 7.37 6.03
N HIS A 8 -0.44 7.76 7.32
CA HIS A 8 -1.62 7.49 8.16
C HIS A 8 -2.93 8.07 7.59
N ASN A 9 -2.88 9.22 6.92
CA ASN A 9 -4.07 9.85 6.32
C ASN A 9 -4.62 9.08 5.12
N ASP A 10 -3.82 8.19 4.51
CA ASP A 10 -4.25 7.39 3.37
C ASP A 10 -4.96 6.09 3.80
N ILE A 11 -4.82 5.68 5.06
CA ILE A 11 -5.31 4.38 5.55
C ILE A 11 -6.81 4.21 5.31
N SER A 12 -7.61 5.24 5.61
CA SER A 12 -9.06 5.17 5.38
C SER A 12 -9.44 4.97 3.91
N MET A 13 -8.62 5.45 2.97
CA MET A 13 -8.77 5.20 1.54
C MET A 13 -8.32 3.77 1.19
N LEU A 14 -7.21 3.29 1.77
CA LEU A 14 -6.70 1.94 1.53
C LEU A 14 -7.67 0.86 2.04
N GLU A 15 -8.31 1.08 3.19
CA GLU A 15 -9.30 0.16 3.77
C GLU A 15 -10.59 0.06 2.95
N GLN A 16 -10.94 1.11 2.20
CA GLN A 16 -12.13 1.13 1.34
C GLN A 16 -11.90 0.52 -0.04
N ALA A 17 -10.64 0.34 -0.46
CA ALA A 17 -10.31 -0.26 -1.74
C ALA A 17 -10.32 -1.78 -1.66
N ASP A 18 -10.63 -2.45 -2.78
CA ASP A 18 -10.53 -3.92 -2.85
C ASP A 18 -9.10 -4.40 -2.60
N ASN A 19 -8.10 -3.60 -3.00
CA ASN A 19 -6.69 -3.84 -2.72
C ASN A 19 -5.98 -2.53 -2.37
N GLY A 20 -5.37 -2.45 -1.19
CA GLY A 20 -4.57 -1.31 -0.73
C GLY A 20 -3.07 -1.63 -0.68
N ILE A 21 -2.21 -0.68 -1.05
CA ILE A 21 -0.74 -0.81 -1.00
C ILE A 21 -0.14 0.40 -0.28
N LEU A 22 0.81 0.15 0.62
CA LEU A 22 1.68 1.18 1.18
C LEU A 22 2.93 1.35 0.31
N PHE A 23 3.10 2.52 -0.31
CA PHE A 23 4.22 2.82 -1.20
C PHE A 23 5.16 3.83 -0.56
N ASN A 24 6.44 3.46 -0.41
CA ASN A 24 7.49 4.30 0.17
C ASN A 24 7.12 4.87 1.56
N SER A 25 6.36 4.09 2.34
CA SER A 25 5.90 4.49 3.67
C SER A 25 7.00 4.41 4.73
N PRO A 26 6.95 5.23 5.79
CA PRO A 26 7.80 5.05 6.96
C PRO A 26 7.60 3.68 7.63
N ASP A 27 8.66 3.11 8.19
CA ASP A 27 8.62 1.80 8.86
C ASP A 27 7.60 1.75 10.00
N ALA A 28 7.39 2.86 10.71
CA ALA A 28 6.37 2.98 11.75
C ALA A 28 4.94 2.79 11.20
N VAL A 29 4.65 3.32 10.00
CA VAL A 29 3.35 3.15 9.33
C VAL A 29 3.19 1.70 8.88
N LYS A 30 4.22 1.14 8.23
CA LYS A 30 4.22 -0.26 7.78
C LYS A 30 4.01 -1.23 8.94
N ALA A 31 4.67 -0.99 10.08
CA ALA A 31 4.52 -1.80 11.30
C ALA A 31 3.13 -1.67 11.94
N THR A 32 2.50 -0.50 11.82
CA THR A 32 1.13 -0.26 12.34
C THR A 32 0.07 -0.94 11.49
N TYR A 33 0.27 -1.03 10.18
CA TYR A 33 -0.70 -1.60 9.23
C TYR A 33 -0.09 -2.74 8.41
N PRO A 34 0.29 -3.86 9.05
CA PRO A 34 0.96 -4.98 8.39
C PRO A 34 0.05 -5.73 7.40
N GLN A 35 -1.26 -5.45 7.38
CA GLN A 35 -2.20 -6.02 6.41
C GLN A 35 -2.00 -5.48 4.99
N PHE A 36 -1.41 -4.30 4.82
CA PHE A 36 -1.17 -3.73 3.49
C PHE A 36 0.18 -4.20 2.93
N PRO A 37 0.22 -4.76 1.72
CA PRO A 37 1.47 -4.99 1.02
C PRO A 37 2.25 -3.68 0.87
N THR A 38 3.56 -3.76 1.04
CA THR A 38 4.45 -2.62 0.89
C THR A 38 5.24 -2.70 -0.42
N ALA A 39 5.61 -1.54 -0.96
CA ALA A 39 6.56 -1.40 -2.05
C ALA A 39 7.43 -0.17 -1.80
N ASP A 40 8.75 -0.28 -2.01
CA ASP A 40 9.70 0.82 -1.81
C ASP A 40 10.29 1.33 -3.13
N SER A 41 9.86 0.75 -4.26
CA SER A 41 10.23 1.19 -5.61
C SER A 41 9.06 1.05 -6.59
N PHE A 42 9.07 1.83 -7.67
CA PHE A 42 8.04 1.70 -8.71
C PHE A 42 8.03 0.31 -9.36
N ALA A 43 9.17 -0.37 -9.42
CA ALA A 43 9.26 -1.74 -9.93
C ALA A 43 8.53 -2.73 -9.02
N GLU A 44 8.71 -2.60 -7.70
CA GLU A 44 7.94 -3.38 -6.72
C GLU A 44 6.46 -3.03 -6.75
N LEU A 45 6.11 -1.74 -6.80
CA LEU A 45 4.73 -1.30 -6.87
C LEU A 45 4.02 -1.89 -8.09
N LYS A 46 4.66 -1.84 -9.26
CA LYS A 46 4.15 -2.47 -10.47
C LYS A 46 3.94 -3.97 -10.28
N THR A 47 4.88 -4.66 -9.62
CA THR A 47 4.77 -6.08 -9.32
C THR A 47 3.58 -6.38 -8.40
N LYS A 48 3.34 -5.54 -7.38
CA LYS A 48 2.18 -5.67 -6.48
C LYS A 48 0.86 -5.43 -7.21
N ILE A 49 0.77 -4.39 -8.03
CA ILE A 49 -0.42 -4.09 -8.84
C ILE A 49 -0.78 -5.25 -9.77
N LEU A 50 0.21 -5.85 -10.43
CA LEU A 50 0.01 -7.02 -11.31
C LEU A 50 -0.32 -8.32 -10.55
N ALA A 51 -0.09 -8.38 -9.25
CA ALA A 51 -0.48 -9.53 -8.43
C ALA A 51 -1.97 -9.49 -8.05
N PHE A 52 -2.64 -8.34 -8.21
CA PHE A 52 -4.06 -8.15 -7.92
C PHE A 52 -4.97 -8.29 -9.16
N SER A 53 -4.39 -8.50 -10.34
CA SER A 53 -5.12 -8.75 -11.59
C SER A 53 -5.48 -10.21 -11.81
#